data_AF-A0A7C9EX26-F1
#
_entry.id   AF-A0A7C9EX26-F1
#
_cell.length_a   1.000
_cell.length_b   1.000
_cell.length_c   1.000
_cell.angle_alpha   90.00
_cell.angle_beta   90.00
_cell.angle_gamma   90.00
#
_symmetry.space_group_name_H-M   'P 1'
#
loop_
_entity.id
_entity.type
_entity.pdbx_description
1 polymer ?
#
loop_
_entity_poly.entity_id
_entity_poly.type
_entity_poly.pdbx_seq_one_letter_code
_entity_poly.pdbx_strand_id
1 'polypeptide(L)'
;MLCFQWTAAKFFWFFFITFFSFLYFTYYGMMTVSITPNHQVASVFAVAFYSLFNLFSGFFIPRTRLPKWWVWYYWICPVAWTVYGLIVSQYGDLTRTIEVTGMSYRPTIKWYIEHHFGYDPNFMGPVAVVLVAFTVFFAFMYAYCIRTLNFQMR
;
A
#
# COMPACT_ATOMS: atom_id res chain seq x y z
N MET A 1 20.95 -5.77 -9.19
CA MET A 1 19.57 -5.69 -9.71
C MET A 1 18.70 -6.61 -8.87
N LEU A 2 17.52 -6.18 -8.45
CA LEU A 2 16.56 -7.01 -7.69
C LEU A 2 16.30 -8.30 -8.49
N CYS A 3 16.60 -9.48 -7.92
CA CYS A 3 16.51 -10.79 -8.59
C CYS A 3 15.05 -11.25 -8.81
N PHE A 4 14.22 -10.41 -9.44
CA PHE A 4 12.86 -10.75 -9.81
C PHE A 4 12.82 -11.64 -11.05
N GLN A 5 11.72 -12.38 -11.20
CA GLN A 5 11.55 -13.23 -12.38
C GLN A 5 11.34 -12.39 -13.64
N TRP A 6 12.04 -12.75 -14.71
CA TRP A 6 12.00 -12.11 -16.02
C TRP A 6 10.74 -12.50 -16.81
N THR A 7 9.57 -12.12 -16.30
CA THR A 7 8.28 -12.36 -16.97
C THR A 7 7.59 -11.03 -17.23
N ALA A 8 7.18 -10.78 -18.48
CA ALA A 8 6.55 -9.52 -18.88
C ALA A 8 5.32 -9.19 -18.02
N ALA A 9 4.47 -10.18 -17.72
CA ALA A 9 3.30 -9.98 -16.86
C ALA A 9 3.66 -9.45 -15.47
N LYS A 10 4.69 -10.02 -14.82
CA LYS A 10 5.17 -9.57 -13.50
C LYS A 10 5.76 -8.17 -13.55
N PHE A 11 6.45 -7.83 -14.63
CA PHE A 11 6.94 -6.48 -14.87
C PHE A 11 5.80 -5.46 -15.00
N PHE A 12 4.79 -5.74 -15.83
CA PHE A 12 3.65 -4.81 -15.98
C PHE A 12 2.85 -4.66 -14.70
N TRP A 13 2.67 -5.72 -13.92
CA TRP A 13 2.05 -5.64 -12.60
C TRP A 13 2.87 -4.80 -11.63
N PHE A 14 4.19 -5.04 -11.55
CA PHE A 14 5.09 -4.23 -10.74
C PHE A 14 5.06 -2.76 -11.14
N PHE A 15 5.14 -2.46 -12.43
CA PHE A 15 5.07 -1.11 -12.97
C PHE A 15 3.73 -0.46 -12.63
N PHE A 16 2.60 -1.14 -12.88
CA PHE A 16 1.27 -0.64 -12.58
C PHE A 16 1.13 -0.28 -11.09
N ILE A 17 1.44 -1.22 -10.20
CA ILE A 17 1.30 -1.01 -8.75
C ILE A 17 2.21 0.14 -8.30
N THR A 18 3.46 0.15 -8.76
CA THR A 18 4.43 1.19 -8.40
C THR A 18 3.99 2.56 -8.92
N PHE A 19 3.56 2.65 -10.17
CA PHE A 19 3.08 3.88 -10.80
C PHE A 19 1.89 4.47 -10.04
N PHE A 20 0.84 3.68 -9.82
CA PHE A 20 -0.33 4.14 -9.06
C PHE A 20 0.02 4.46 -7.60
N SER A 21 1.01 3.76 -7.03
CA SER A 21 1.48 4.05 -5.68
C SER A 21 2.14 5.42 -5.56
N PHE A 22 3.07 5.73 -6.47
CA PHE A 22 3.65 7.06 -6.53
C PHE A 22 2.58 8.12 -6.81
N LEU A 23 1.67 7.84 -7.74
CA LEU A 23 0.62 8.79 -8.13
C LEU A 23 -0.33 9.13 -6.97
N TYR A 24 -0.82 8.13 -6.22
CA TYR A 24 -1.67 8.41 -5.06
C TYR A 24 -0.89 9.13 -3.96
N PHE A 25 0.41 8.83 -3.75
CA PHE A 25 1.22 9.51 -2.75
C PHE A 25 1.45 10.98 -3.11
N THR A 26 1.67 11.28 -4.39
CA THR A 26 1.75 12.65 -4.89
C THR A 26 0.45 13.40 -4.64
N TYR A 27 -0.71 12.82 -4.98
CA TYR A 27 -2.00 13.45 -4.70
C TYR A 27 -2.28 13.60 -3.20
N TYR A 28 -1.90 12.63 -2.39
CA TYR A 28 -2.00 12.71 -0.92
C TYR A 28 -1.18 13.88 -0.36
N GLY A 29 0.06 14.06 -0.83
CA GLY A 29 0.91 15.19 -0.43
C GLY A 29 0.29 16.54 -0.83
N MET A 30 -0.16 16.65 -2.08
CA MET A 30 -0.82 17.87 -2.57
C MET A 30 -2.11 18.18 -1.80
N MET A 31 -2.93 17.17 -1.51
CA MET A 31 -4.12 17.30 -0.66
C MET A 31 -3.76 17.80 0.73
N THR A 32 -2.74 17.20 1.37
CA THR A 32 -2.32 17.57 2.74
C THR A 32 -1.92 19.03 2.82
N VAL A 33 -1.12 19.52 1.87
CA VAL A 33 -0.73 20.93 1.81
C VAL A 33 -1.94 21.84 1.61
N SER A 34 -2.88 21.45 0.74
CA SER A 34 -4.08 22.27 0.44
C SER A 34 -5.06 22.41 1.61
N ILE A 35 -5.12 21.43 2.52
CA ILE A 35 -6.04 21.45 3.67
C ILE A 35 -5.46 22.24 4.84
N THR A 36 -4.14 22.41 4.88
CA THR A 36 -3.44 23.01 6.02
C THR A 36 -3.12 24.49 5.78
N PRO A 37 -3.16 25.32 6.84
CA PRO A 37 -2.91 26.77 6.71
C PRO A 37 -1.43 27.11 6.52
N ASN A 38 -0.51 26.21 6.86
CA ASN A 38 0.95 26.43 6.75
C ASN A 38 1.67 25.10 6.50
N HIS A 39 2.78 25.16 5.77
CA HIS A 39 3.66 24.04 5.43
C HIS A 39 4.21 23.28 6.65
N GLN A 40 4.47 23.96 7.77
CA GLN A 40 4.90 23.29 9.00
C GLN A 40 3.84 22.31 9.51
N VAL A 41 2.58 22.74 9.53
CA VAL A 41 1.44 21.90 9.94
C VAL A 41 1.26 20.75 8.94
N ALA A 42 1.32 21.04 7.63
CA ALA A 42 1.29 20.02 6.58
C ALA A 42 2.33 18.91 6.80
N SER A 43 3.56 19.31 7.13
CA SER A 43 4.67 18.38 7.34
C SER A 43 4.43 17.46 8.54
N VAL A 44 3.94 18.01 9.66
CA VAL A 44 3.61 17.21 10.86
C VAL A 44 2.50 16.20 10.56
N PHE A 45 1.43 16.63 9.89
CA PHE A 45 0.34 15.74 9.49
C PHE A 45 0.82 14.63 8.55
N ALA A 46 1.59 14.97 7.52
CA ALA A 46 2.11 14.01 6.57
C ALA A 46 2.94 12.92 7.27
N VAL A 47 3.88 13.31 8.15
CA VAL A 47 4.73 12.36 8.87
C VAL A 47 3.92 11.44 9.78
N ALA A 48 2.94 11.97 10.51
CA ALA A 48 2.09 11.17 11.40
C ALA A 48 1.30 10.11 10.61
N PHE A 49 0.64 10.51 9.52
CA PHE A 49 -0.12 9.60 8.68
C PHE A 49 0.77 8.61 7.92
N TYR A 50 1.93 9.02 7.41
CA TYR A 50 2.89 8.09 6.80
C TYR A 50 3.38 7.02 7.78
N SER A 51 3.59 7.39 9.04
CA SER A 51 3.98 6.44 10.08
C SER A 51 2.86 5.43 10.33
N LEU A 52 1.61 5.89 10.42
CA LEU A 52 0.45 5.00 10.56
C LEU A 52 0.27 4.08 9.34
N PHE A 53 0.41 4.61 8.12
CA PHE A 53 0.33 3.80 6.92
C PHE A 53 1.42 2.73 6.86
N ASN A 54 2.65 3.04 7.27
CA ASN A 54 3.74 2.06 7.30
C ASN A 54 3.47 0.97 8.33
N LEU A 55 3.08 1.34 9.55
CA LEU A 55 2.89 0.37 10.65
C LEU A 55 1.81 -0.67 10.32
N PHE A 56 0.71 -0.22 9.71
CA PHE A 56 -0.45 -1.07 9.41
C PHE A 56 -0.55 -1.51 7.94
N SER A 57 0.52 -1.32 7.16
CA SER A 57 0.60 -1.78 5.76
C SER A 57 0.55 -3.31 5.58
N GLY A 58 0.51 -4.09 6.67
CA GLY A 58 0.58 -5.55 6.61
C GLY A 58 2.01 -6.09 6.55
N PHE A 59 3.03 -5.24 6.40
CA PHE A 59 4.43 -5.68 6.35
C PHE A 59 5.02 -5.89 7.76
N PHE A 60 4.99 -4.86 8.63
CA PHE A 60 5.50 -4.97 10.00
C PHE A 60 4.59 -5.81 10.89
N ILE A 61 3.28 -5.57 10.79
CA ILE A 61 2.25 -6.31 11.50
C ILE A 61 1.42 -7.06 10.46
N PRO A 62 1.59 -8.38 10.32
CA PRO A 62 0.79 -9.18 9.39
C PRO A 62 -0.70 -9.04 9.68
N ARG A 63 -1.52 -9.01 8.62
CA ARG A 63 -2.98 -8.88 8.74
C ARG A 63 -3.59 -9.94 9.66
N THR A 64 -3.06 -11.16 9.64
CA THR A 64 -3.51 -12.31 10.45
C THR A 64 -3.33 -12.10 11.96
N ARG A 65 -2.40 -11.23 12.37
CA ARG A 65 -2.12 -10.92 13.78
C ARG A 65 -2.82 -9.65 14.27
N LEU A 66 -3.47 -8.90 13.37
CA LEU A 66 -4.22 -7.72 13.78
C LEU A 66 -5.46 -8.12 14.58
N PRO A 67 -5.76 -7.45 15.70
CA PRO A 67 -7.00 -7.66 16.41
C PRO A 67 -8.20 -7.43 15.49
N LYS A 68 -9.25 -8.25 15.58
CA LYS A 68 -10.40 -8.23 14.66
C LYS A 68 -11.01 -6.83 14.52
N TRP A 69 -10.99 -6.01 15.57
CA TRP A 69 -11.53 -4.66 15.55
C TRP A 69 -10.64 -3.61 14.85
N TRP A 70 -9.36 -3.89 14.57
CA TRP A 70 -8.44 -3.01 13.81
C TRP A 70 -8.35 -3.36 12.32
N VAL A 71 -8.95 -4.47 11.90
CA VAL A 71 -8.85 -4.97 10.51
C VAL A 71 -9.42 -3.99 9.49
N TRP A 72 -10.41 -3.16 9.86
CA TRP A 72 -10.96 -2.14 8.96
C TRP A 72 -9.90 -1.10 8.54
N TYR A 73 -8.97 -0.74 9.44
CA TYR A 73 -7.94 0.25 9.14
C TYR A 73 -6.96 -0.28 8.09
N TYR A 74 -6.63 -1.56 8.16
CA TYR A 74 -5.83 -2.24 7.14
C TYR A 74 -6.44 -2.07 5.74
N TRP A 75 -7.76 -2.20 5.61
CA TRP A 75 -8.45 -2.08 4.31
C TRP A 75 -8.55 -0.64 3.79
N ILE A 76 -8.54 0.36 4.66
CA ILE A 76 -8.55 1.79 4.29
C ILE A 76 -7.13 2.32 4.02
N CYS A 77 -6.09 1.61 4.47
CA CYS A 77 -4.71 2.02 4.25
C CYS A 77 -4.27 1.75 2.80
N PRO A 78 -3.94 2.77 1.99
CA PRO A 78 -3.54 2.56 0.59
C PRO A 78 -2.24 1.75 0.48
N VAL A 79 -1.32 1.94 1.43
CA VAL A 79 -0.02 1.24 1.46
C VAL A 79 -0.19 -0.25 1.68
N ALA A 80 -1.24 -0.67 2.40
CA ALA A 80 -1.54 -2.08 2.59
C ALA A 80 -1.81 -2.78 1.25
N TRP A 81 -2.53 -2.12 0.35
CA TRP A 81 -2.83 -2.63 -0.99
C TRP A 81 -1.60 -2.64 -1.90
N THR A 82 -0.72 -1.63 -1.79
CA THR A 82 0.56 -1.62 -2.50
C THR A 82 1.44 -2.80 -2.09
N VAL A 83 1.62 -3.01 -0.79
CA VAL A 83 2.43 -4.12 -0.25
C VAL A 83 1.82 -5.46 -0.65
N TYR A 84 0.51 -5.62 -0.51
CA TYR A 84 -0.22 -6.81 -0.94
C TYR A 84 0.05 -7.11 -2.42
N GLY A 85 -0.18 -6.12 -3.30
CA GLY A 85 -0.02 -6.30 -4.74
C GLY A 85 1.41 -6.63 -5.16
N LEU A 86 2.41 -5.97 -4.55
CA LEU A 86 3.81 -6.23 -4.84
C LEU A 86 4.21 -7.64 -4.40
N ILE A 87 3.81 -8.07 -3.20
CA ILE A 87 4.16 -9.40 -2.68
C ILE A 87 3.48 -10.49 -3.52
N VAL A 88 2.17 -10.36 -3.78
CA VAL A 88 1.43 -11.34 -4.57
C VAL A 88 1.93 -11.42 -6.01
N SER A 89 2.16 -10.29 -6.68
CA SER A 89 2.60 -10.27 -8.08
C SER A 89 3.98 -10.89 -8.29
N GLN A 90 4.90 -10.72 -7.32
CA GLN A 90 6.27 -11.22 -7.46
C GLN A 90 6.44 -12.65 -6.92
N TYR A 91 5.77 -12.97 -5.81
CA TYR A 91 6.05 -14.16 -5.01
C TYR A 91 4.85 -15.12 -4.87
N GLY A 92 3.63 -14.74 -5.26
CA GLY A 92 2.41 -15.53 -5.01
C GLY A 92 2.36 -16.88 -5.73
N ASP A 93 3.11 -17.04 -6.81
CA ASP A 93 3.25 -18.26 -7.61
C ASP A 93 4.51 -19.08 -7.27
N LEU A 94 5.37 -18.58 -6.38
CA LEU A 94 6.62 -19.23 -6.04
C LEU A 94 6.43 -20.34 -5.00
N THR A 95 6.73 -21.58 -5.39
CA THR A 95 6.70 -22.76 -4.53
C THR A 95 8.06 -23.10 -3.90
N ARG A 96 9.09 -22.28 -4.14
CA ARG A 96 10.42 -22.46 -3.55
C ARG A 96 10.32 -22.42 -2.01
N THR A 97 11.03 -23.32 -1.35
CA THR A 97 11.11 -23.37 0.12
C THR A 97 12.06 -22.32 0.67
N ILE A 98 11.69 -21.70 1.78
CA ILE A 98 12.51 -20.72 2.51
C ILE A 98 12.78 -21.20 3.94
N GLU A 99 13.92 -20.78 4.48
CA GLU A 99 14.20 -20.88 5.91
C GLU A 99 13.66 -19.62 6.59
N VAL A 100 12.79 -19.81 7.58
CA VAL A 100 12.23 -18.71 8.36
C VAL A 100 12.67 -18.87 9.80
N THR A 101 13.19 -17.80 10.38
CA THR A 101 13.62 -17.77 11.78
C THR A 101 12.43 -18.07 12.70
N GLY A 102 12.59 -19.08 13.56
CA GLY A 102 11.53 -19.52 14.48
C GLY A 102 10.57 -20.59 13.95
N MET A 103 10.78 -21.13 12.73
CA MET A 103 10.08 -22.33 12.26
C MET A 103 11.03 -23.52 12.08
N SER A 104 10.63 -24.69 12.57
CA SER A 104 11.43 -25.94 12.47
C SER A 104 11.35 -26.61 11.10
N TYR A 105 10.41 -26.22 10.25
CA TYR A 105 10.26 -26.72 8.88
C TYR A 105 10.47 -25.60 7.87
N ARG A 106 10.76 -25.96 6.61
CA ARG A 106 10.98 -25.02 5.50
C ARG A 106 9.69 -24.84 4.69
N PRO A 107 8.83 -23.86 4.99
CA PRO A 107 7.61 -23.63 4.22
C PRO A 107 7.94 -23.18 2.79
N THR A 108 6.99 -23.39 1.88
CA THR A 108 7.02 -22.73 0.57
C THR A 108 6.70 -21.25 0.71
N ILE A 109 7.25 -20.41 -0.17
CA ILE A 109 6.98 -18.96 -0.18
C ILE A 109 5.48 -18.70 -0.31
N LYS A 110 4.80 -19.39 -1.22
CA LYS A 110 3.34 -19.32 -1.37
C LYS A 110 2.60 -19.61 -0.05
N TRP A 111 2.93 -20.72 0.62
CA TRP A 111 2.29 -21.08 1.89
C TRP A 111 2.50 -20.01 2.95
N TYR A 112 3.73 -19.47 3.03
CA TYR A 112 4.08 -18.42 3.98
C TYR A 112 3.28 -17.13 3.73
N ILE A 113 3.16 -16.70 2.47
CA ILE A 113 2.40 -15.50 2.10
C ILE A 113 0.90 -15.66 2.42
N GLU A 114 0.32 -16.82 2.11
CA GLU A 114 -1.10 -17.09 2.37
C GLU A 114 -1.41 -17.23 3.86
N HIS A 115 -0.63 -18.00 4.62
CA HIS A 115 -0.95 -18.34 6.01
C HIS A 115 -0.38 -17.34 7.02
N HIS A 116 0.82 -16.80 6.77
CA HIS A 116 1.42 -15.82 7.68
C HIS A 116 0.90 -14.41 7.41
N PHE A 117 0.94 -13.96 6.15
CA PHE A 117 0.51 -12.61 5.78
C PHE A 117 -0.98 -12.51 5.46
N GLY A 118 -1.62 -13.60 5.05
CA GLY A 118 -3.04 -13.59 4.70
C GLY A 118 -3.31 -13.05 3.30
N TYR A 119 -2.35 -13.13 2.38
CA TYR A 119 -2.51 -12.65 1.01
C TYR A 119 -2.92 -13.79 0.08
N ASP A 120 -4.09 -13.63 -0.55
CA ASP A 120 -4.62 -14.51 -1.59
C ASP A 120 -4.10 -14.08 -2.98
N PRO A 121 -3.44 -14.98 -3.73
CA PRO A 121 -2.95 -14.72 -5.08
C PRO A 121 -4.03 -14.32 -6.10
N ASN A 122 -5.27 -14.75 -5.91
CA ASN A 122 -6.37 -14.47 -6.85
C ASN A 122 -6.93 -13.05 -6.70
N PHE A 123 -6.47 -12.30 -5.68
CA PHE A 123 -7.02 -10.99 -5.34
C PHE A 123 -6.37 -9.81 -6.08
N MET A 124 -5.58 -10.06 -7.13
CA MET A 124 -4.86 -9.02 -7.89
C MET A 124 -5.79 -8.03 -8.62
N GLY A 125 -6.93 -8.50 -9.14
CA GLY A 125 -7.93 -7.63 -9.78
C GLY A 125 -8.47 -6.55 -8.83
N PRO A 126 -9.01 -6.94 -7.65
CA PRO A 126 -9.43 -6.00 -6.62
C PRO A 126 -8.33 -5.03 -6.18
N VAL A 127 -7.08 -5.51 -5.99
CA VAL A 127 -5.94 -4.64 -5.66
C VAL A 127 -5.78 -3.54 -6.70
N ALA A 128 -5.84 -3.88 -7.99
CA ALA A 128 -5.71 -2.90 -9.06
C ALA A 128 -6.79 -1.81 -9.01
N VAL A 129 -8.05 -2.23 -8.83
CA VAL A 129 -9.20 -1.32 -8.72
C VAL A 129 -9.06 -0.40 -7.52
N VAL A 130 -8.66 -0.93 -6.37
CA VAL A 130 -8.52 -0.16 -5.14
C VAL A 130 -7.40 0.88 -5.24
N LEU A 131 -6.26 0.53 -5.84
CA LEU A 131 -5.17 1.48 -6.07
C LEU A 131 -5.61 2.67 -6.94
N VAL A 132 -6.31 2.39 -8.05
CA VAL A 132 -6.89 3.43 -8.92
C VAL A 132 -7.91 4.27 -8.14
N ALA A 133 -8.77 3.64 -7.35
CA ALA A 133 -9.79 4.32 -6.56
C ALA A 133 -9.17 5.30 -5.55
N PHE A 134 -8.11 4.90 -4.83
CA PHE A 134 -7.38 5.79 -3.92
C PHE A 134 -6.75 6.97 -4.66
N THR A 135 -6.15 6.73 -5.83
CA THR A 135 -5.60 7.80 -6.66
C THR A 135 -6.66 8.82 -7.04
N VAL A 136 -7.81 8.37 -7.56
CA VAL A 136 -8.92 9.25 -7.95
C VAL A 136 -9.48 9.99 -6.74
N PHE A 137 -9.63 9.30 -5.60
CA PHE A 137 -10.10 9.89 -4.36
C PHE A 137 -9.19 11.03 -3.88
N PHE A 138 -7.87 10.81 -3.79
CA PHE A 138 -6.95 11.87 -3.36
C PHE A 138 -6.87 13.03 -4.35
N ALA A 139 -6.92 12.74 -5.66
CA ALA A 139 -6.96 13.78 -6.68
C ALA A 139 -8.22 14.64 -6.58
N PHE A 140 -9.38 14.01 -6.38
CA PHE A 140 -10.65 14.70 -6.18
C PHE A 140 -10.65 15.53 -4.90
N MET A 141 -10.20 14.96 -3.79
CA MET A 141 -10.06 15.67 -2.51
C MET A 141 -9.16 16.90 -2.65
N TYR A 142 -8.01 16.76 -3.30
CA TYR A 142 -7.11 17.88 -3.58
C TYR A 142 -7.81 18.99 -4.39
N ALA A 143 -8.48 18.64 -5.49
CA ALA A 143 -9.20 19.60 -6.33
C ALA A 143 -10.32 20.32 -5.57
N TYR A 144 -11.06 19.58 -4.73
CA TYR A 144 -12.10 20.12 -3.86
C TYR A 144 -11.51 21.09 -2.84
N CYS A 145 -10.44 20.69 -2.14
CA CYS A 145 -9.80 21.49 -1.10
C CYS A 145 -9.23 22.80 -1.66
N ILE A 146 -8.58 22.79 -2.83
CA ILE A 146 -8.14 24.05 -3.47
C ILE A 146 -9.31 24.98 -3.75
N ARG A 147 -10.44 24.43 -4.21
CA ARG A 147 -11.61 25.23 -4.56
C ARG A 147 -12.27 25.86 -3.32
N THR A 148 -12.35 25.14 -2.21
CA THR A 148 -13.07 25.59 -1.01
C THR A 148 -12.18 26.31 0.00
N LEU A 149 -10.95 25.80 0.20
CA LEU A 149 -9.98 26.27 1.18
C LEU A 149 -8.91 27.10 0.46
N ASN A 150 -9.32 28.22 -0.12
CA ASN A 150 -8.40 29.10 -0.83
C ASN A 150 -7.60 29.96 0.15
N PHE A 151 -6.64 29.35 0.87
CA PHE A 151 -5.74 30.04 1.79
C PHE A 151 -4.70 30.93 1.08
N GLN A 152 -4.61 30.88 -0.26
CA GLN A 152 -3.65 31.67 -1.04
C GLN A 152 -4.13 33.10 -1.36
N MET A 153 -5.42 33.43 -1.15
CA MET A 153 -5.95 34.79 -1.33
C MET A 153 -6.14 35.58 -0.02
N ARG A 154 -5.40 35.21 1.04
CA ARG A 154 -5.41 35.95 2.31
C ARG A 154 -4.08 36.63 2.58
#